data_AF-A0A7X3GLC5-F1
#
_entry.id   AF-A0A7X3GLC5-F1
#
_cell.length_a   1.000
_cell.length_b   1.000
_cell.length_c   1.000
_cell.angle_alpha   90.00
_cell.angle_beta   90.00
_cell.angle_gamma   90.00
#
_symmetry.space_group_name_H-M   'P 1'
#
loop_
_entity.id
_entity.type
_entity.pdbx_description
1 polymer ?
#
loop_
_entity_poly.entity_id
_entity_poly.type
_entity_poly.pdbx_seq_one_letter_code
_entity_poly.pdbx_strand_id
1 'polypeptide(L)'
;MEQQGQGGGSTEPKPKKSLSLNVVSNKEHRGFGAGSIDLSAVSPVVIDGNEAVIDVGAMHAKSKIEKGIKFSPNKEDVPNGRPCWIVWVAVDRNDEGAFYGGATACDMLVDTEARRGWKLLADHVNRLDYAIKRRFMLDNLGPEQKAALKQLLMDHNQEWWDRSPDTLKQALEA
;
A
#
# COMPACT_ATOMS: atom_id res chain seq x y z
N MET A 1 18.36 -60.84 34.49
CA MET A 1 17.70 -60.46 33.23
C MET A 1 16.52 -61.39 33.06
N GLU A 2 15.37 -61.08 33.67
CA GLU A 2 14.40 -60.08 33.16
C GLU A 2 13.81 -60.52 31.83
N GLN A 3 12.52 -60.46 31.55
CA GLN A 3 11.28 -60.39 32.32
C GLN A 3 10.20 -60.62 31.24
N GLN A 4 9.16 -61.39 31.56
CA GLN A 4 7.78 -61.28 31.09
C GLN A 4 7.50 -61.03 29.60
N GLY A 5 7.00 -62.09 28.94
CA GLY A 5 6.06 -61.94 27.84
C GLY A 5 4.64 -61.72 28.38
N GLN A 6 3.94 -60.71 27.86
CA GLN A 6 2.49 -60.60 27.90
C GLN A 6 1.98 -60.43 26.48
N GLY A 7 1.13 -61.37 26.05
CA GLY A 7 0.25 -61.22 24.91
C GLY A 7 -1.18 -61.03 25.39
N GLY A 8 -1.95 -60.25 24.64
CA GLY A 8 -3.41 -60.15 24.76
C GLY A 8 -3.93 -58.72 24.59
N GLY A 9 -4.63 -58.45 23.49
CA GLY A 9 -5.32 -57.16 23.31
C GLY A 9 -5.72 -56.84 21.88
N SER A 10 -6.92 -57.26 21.52
CA SER A 10 -7.69 -57.12 20.28
C SER A 10 -7.80 -55.73 19.64
N THR A 11 -8.40 -55.76 18.43
CA THR A 11 -9.41 -54.83 17.83
C THR A 11 -9.01 -53.76 16.80
N GLU A 12 -9.50 -54.05 15.57
CA GLU A 12 -10.19 -53.18 14.59
C GLU A 12 -9.45 -52.31 13.54
N PRO A 13 -9.95 -52.34 12.27
CA PRO A 13 -9.37 -51.61 11.13
C PRO A 13 -9.76 -50.12 11.12
N LYS A 14 -8.78 -49.25 10.92
CA LYS A 14 -8.96 -47.80 10.85
C LYS A 14 -9.75 -47.38 9.59
N PRO A 15 -10.88 -46.65 9.72
CA PRO A 15 -11.59 -46.07 8.58
C PRO A 15 -10.80 -44.89 7.98
N LYS A 16 -10.57 -44.94 6.66
CA LYS A 16 -9.97 -43.85 5.88
C LYS A 16 -10.95 -42.69 5.82
N LYS A 17 -10.59 -41.56 6.42
CA LYS A 17 -11.32 -40.29 6.32
C LYS A 17 -11.27 -39.80 4.87
N SER A 18 -12.39 -39.93 4.16
CA SER A 18 -12.67 -39.13 2.96
C SER A 18 -13.33 -37.83 3.41
N LEU A 19 -12.56 -36.75 3.41
CA LEU A 19 -13.09 -35.40 3.53
C LEU A 19 -12.71 -34.66 2.25
N SER A 20 -13.63 -34.75 1.29
CA SER A 20 -13.74 -33.81 0.19
C SER A 20 -13.95 -32.40 0.75
N LEU A 21 -12.93 -31.54 0.65
CA LEU A 21 -13.13 -30.09 0.75
C LEU A 21 -13.22 -29.50 -0.65
N ASN A 22 -14.46 -29.19 -1.06
CA ASN A 22 -14.71 -28.17 -2.07
C ASN A 22 -14.26 -26.83 -1.49
N VAL A 23 -13.11 -26.33 -1.92
CA VAL A 23 -12.69 -24.96 -1.63
C VAL A 23 -13.23 -24.05 -2.74
N VAL A 24 -14.50 -23.68 -2.63
CA VAL A 24 -14.94 -22.35 -3.07
C VAL A 24 -14.79 -21.47 -1.84
N SER A 25 -13.79 -20.60 -1.86
CA SER A 25 -13.69 -19.52 -0.87
C SER A 25 -12.99 -18.34 -1.53
N ASN A 26 -13.83 -17.37 -1.88
CA ASN A 26 -13.50 -15.96 -2.02
C ASN A 26 -12.58 -15.56 -0.85
N LYS A 27 -11.27 -15.47 -1.09
CA LYS A 27 -10.29 -15.21 -0.04
C LYS A 27 -10.12 -13.69 0.10
N GLU A 28 -10.99 -13.11 0.92
CA GLU A 28 -10.66 -11.86 1.61
C GLU A 28 -9.41 -12.10 2.44
N HIS A 29 -8.36 -11.35 2.14
CA HIS A 29 -7.06 -11.48 2.76
C HIS A 29 -7.10 -10.78 4.14
N ARG A 30 -7.45 -11.54 5.19
CA ARG A 30 -7.16 -11.15 6.59
C ARG A 30 -5.67 -11.35 6.85
N GLY A 31 -4.87 -10.31 6.62
CA GLY A 31 -3.45 -10.27 6.94
C GLY A 31 -3.08 -9.05 7.77
N PHE A 32 -2.76 -9.29 9.04
CA PHE A 32 -2.05 -8.44 10.01
C PHE A 32 -2.66 -7.08 10.41
N GLY A 33 -3.03 -6.96 11.69
CA GLY A 33 -3.25 -5.69 12.38
C GLY A 33 -4.70 -5.49 12.83
N ALA A 34 -4.90 -5.19 14.12
CA ALA A 34 -6.20 -4.93 14.71
C ALA A 34 -6.83 -3.63 14.15
N GLY A 35 -8.09 -3.73 13.73
CA GLY A 35 -8.85 -2.64 13.13
C GLY A 35 -8.87 -2.77 11.61
N SER A 36 -10.02 -3.10 11.04
CA SER A 36 -10.23 -3.14 9.60
C SER A 36 -9.90 -1.77 9.02
N ILE A 37 -8.70 -1.62 8.47
CA ILE A 37 -8.31 -0.43 7.73
C ILE A 37 -9.21 -0.39 6.50
N ASP A 38 -10.06 0.63 6.37
CA ASP A 38 -10.89 0.82 5.19
C ASP A 38 -9.99 1.29 4.04
N LEU A 39 -9.43 0.31 3.33
CA LEU A 39 -8.58 0.53 2.17
C LEU A 39 -9.38 1.05 0.97
N SER A 40 -10.71 1.01 1.02
CA SER A 40 -11.57 1.48 -0.07
C SER A 40 -11.58 3.01 -0.20
N ALA A 41 -11.28 3.70 0.90
CA ALA A 41 -11.20 5.16 0.96
C ALA A 41 -9.80 5.72 0.61
N VAL A 42 -8.81 4.88 0.26
CA VAL A 42 -7.46 5.34 -0.08
C VAL A 42 -7.07 4.96 -1.50
N SER A 43 -6.52 5.93 -2.22
CA SER A 43 -5.94 5.72 -3.54
C SER A 43 -4.45 6.05 -3.53
N PRO A 44 -3.59 5.16 -4.07
CA PRO A 44 -2.20 5.51 -4.33
C PRO A 44 -2.09 6.40 -5.57
N VAL A 45 -1.33 7.47 -5.42
CA VAL A 45 -0.85 8.33 -6.50
C VAL A 45 0.64 8.09 -6.65
N VAL A 46 1.08 7.81 -7.87
CA VAL A 46 2.49 7.69 -8.20
C VAL A 46 2.95 8.99 -8.83
N ILE A 47 4.07 9.51 -8.35
CA ILE A 47 4.73 10.70 -8.89
C ILE A 47 6.11 10.31 -9.42
N ASP A 48 6.34 10.54 -10.71
CA ASP A 48 7.62 10.31 -11.38
C ASP A 48 8.01 11.60 -12.12
N GLY A 49 9.07 12.26 -11.66
CA GLY A 49 9.41 13.61 -12.12
C GLY A 49 8.27 14.61 -11.85
N ASN A 50 7.67 15.14 -12.91
CA ASN A 50 6.61 16.16 -12.85
C ASN A 50 5.21 15.59 -13.18
N GLU A 51 5.11 14.27 -13.33
CA GLU A 51 3.85 13.60 -13.63
C GLU A 51 3.30 12.90 -12.39
N ALA A 52 2.05 13.19 -12.05
CA ALA A 52 1.32 12.52 -10.99
C ALA A 52 0.16 11.72 -11.60
N VAL A 53 0.04 10.44 -11.25
CA VAL A 53 -0.98 9.54 -11.80
C VAL A 53 -1.58 8.69 -10.69
N ILE A 54 -2.91 8.57 -10.64
CA ILE A 54 -3.57 7.60 -9.78
C ILE A 54 -3.29 6.21 -10.36
N ASP A 55 -2.54 5.39 -9.63
CA ASP A 55 -2.16 4.05 -10.07
C ASP A 55 -2.55 3.02 -9.01
N VAL A 56 -3.79 2.53 -9.12
CA VAL A 56 -4.34 1.47 -8.24
C VAL A 56 -3.45 0.22 -8.23
N GLY A 57 -2.62 0.00 -9.26
CA GLY A 57 -1.62 -1.06 -9.30
C GLY A 57 -0.55 -0.93 -8.21
N ALA A 58 -0.24 0.28 -7.75
CA ALA A 58 0.72 0.54 -6.68
C ALA A 58 0.31 -0.10 -5.34
N MET A 59 -0.99 -0.30 -5.09
CA MET A 59 -1.47 -1.02 -3.89
C MET A 59 -0.93 -2.45 -3.80
N HIS A 60 -0.62 -3.07 -4.94
CA HIS A 60 -0.18 -4.46 -5.03
C HIS A 60 1.23 -4.60 -5.61
N ALA A 61 2.03 -3.53 -5.59
CA ALA A 61 3.36 -3.48 -6.22
C ALA A 61 3.35 -3.78 -7.74
N LYS A 62 2.27 -3.39 -8.43
CA LYS A 62 2.05 -3.59 -9.87
C LYS A 62 2.01 -2.29 -10.66
N SER A 63 2.40 -1.16 -10.05
CA SER A 63 2.45 0.12 -10.75
C SER A 63 3.37 0.04 -11.97
N LYS A 64 3.12 0.89 -12.97
CA LYS A 64 3.99 1.01 -14.15
C LYS A 64 5.47 1.20 -13.78
N ILE A 65 5.75 1.96 -12.73
CA ILE A 65 7.13 2.21 -12.27
C ILE A 65 7.72 1.04 -11.45
N GLU A 66 6.87 0.14 -10.94
CA GLU A 66 7.28 -1.01 -10.13
C GLU A 66 7.41 -2.30 -10.94
N LYS A 67 6.73 -2.37 -12.08
CA LYS A 67 6.66 -3.58 -12.91
C LYS A 67 8.04 -3.94 -13.46
N GLY A 68 8.53 -5.12 -13.07
CA GLY A 68 9.83 -5.64 -13.53
C GLY A 68 11.02 -5.09 -12.75
N ILE A 69 10.77 -4.35 -11.65
CA ILE A 69 11.79 -3.81 -10.77
C ILE A 69 11.93 -4.69 -9.52
N LYS A 70 13.16 -5.04 -9.16
CA LYS A 70 13.46 -5.72 -7.90
C LYS A 70 13.74 -4.70 -6.81
N PHE A 71 12.81 -4.57 -5.86
CA PHE A 71 12.95 -3.67 -4.72
C PHE A 71 13.85 -4.24 -3.62
N SER A 72 14.74 -3.39 -3.11
CA SER A 72 15.62 -3.64 -1.97
C SER A 72 15.38 -2.59 -0.88
N PRO A 73 15.53 -2.93 0.42
CA PRO A 73 15.56 -1.94 1.49
C PRO A 73 16.87 -1.13 1.52
N ASN A 74 17.92 -1.54 0.80
CA ASN A 74 19.20 -0.84 0.78
C ASN A 74 19.24 0.17 -0.38
N LYS A 75 19.44 1.45 -0.05
CA LYS A 75 19.50 2.53 -1.06
C LYS A 75 20.71 2.40 -1.97
N GLU A 76 21.80 1.81 -1.47
CA GLU A 76 23.06 1.57 -2.19
C GLU A 76 22.91 0.58 -3.37
N ASP A 77 21.88 -0.26 -3.36
CA ASP A 77 21.58 -1.19 -4.47
C ASP A 77 21.06 -0.46 -5.73
N VAL A 78 20.82 0.85 -5.64
CA VAL A 78 20.20 1.66 -6.71
C VAL A 78 20.99 2.97 -6.92
N PRO A 79 22.27 2.89 -7.32
CA PRO A 79 23.15 4.07 -7.43
C PRO A 79 22.69 5.09 -8.48
N ASN A 80 21.99 4.63 -9.54
CA ASN A 80 21.43 5.48 -10.60
C ASN A 80 19.90 5.58 -10.52
N GLY A 81 19.32 5.32 -9.35
CA GLY A 81 17.88 5.36 -9.18
C GLY A 81 17.35 6.77 -9.32
N ARG A 82 16.37 6.97 -10.20
CA ARG A 82 15.63 8.24 -10.22
C ARG A 82 14.68 8.32 -9.02
N PRO A 83 14.47 9.49 -8.42
CA PRO A 83 13.51 9.66 -7.36
C PRO A 83 12.08 9.57 -7.91
N CYS A 84 11.29 8.70 -7.30
CA CYS A 84 9.85 8.63 -7.49
C CYS A 84 9.18 8.66 -6.11
N TRP A 85 7.88 8.96 -6.09
CA TRP A 85 7.11 8.98 -4.85
C TRP A 85 5.80 8.22 -5.00
N ILE A 86 5.36 7.61 -3.91
CA ILE A 86 4.01 7.09 -3.77
C ILE A 86 3.30 7.93 -2.71
N VAL A 87 2.24 8.60 -3.11
CA VAL A 87 1.38 9.41 -2.24
C VAL A 87 0.10 8.65 -1.96
N TRP A 88 -0.16 8.35 -0.71
CA TRP A 88 -1.43 7.76 -0.27
C TRP A 88 -2.43 8.89 -0.05
N VAL A 89 -3.46 8.95 -0.89
CA VAL A 89 -4.52 9.96 -0.79
C VAL A 89 -5.77 9.30 -0.21
N ALA A 90 -6.15 9.70 0.99
CA ALA A 90 -7.38 9.29 1.65
C ALA A 90 -8.52 10.25 1.33
N VAL A 91 -9.65 9.70 0.91
CA VAL A 91 -10.90 10.42 0.70
C VAL A 91 -11.77 10.22 1.93
N ASP A 92 -12.27 11.31 2.48
CA ASP A 92 -13.17 11.30 3.62
C ASP A 92 -14.50 11.96 3.24
N ARG A 93 -15.53 11.80 4.09
CA ARG A 93 -16.86 12.32 3.83
C ARG A 93 -17.44 13.01 5.06
N ASN A 94 -18.05 14.16 4.84
CA ASN A 94 -18.84 14.90 5.83
C ASN A 94 -20.24 15.20 5.27
N ASP A 95 -21.04 15.98 6.01
CA ASP A 95 -22.38 16.39 5.59
C ASP A 95 -22.41 17.17 4.26
N GLU A 96 -21.32 17.81 3.87
CA GLU A 96 -21.21 18.58 2.62
C GLU A 96 -20.75 17.73 1.43
N GLY A 97 -20.23 16.53 1.68
CA GLY A 97 -19.84 15.55 0.67
C GLY A 97 -18.44 14.97 0.88
N ALA A 98 -17.87 14.40 -0.18
CA ALA A 98 -16.52 13.86 -0.14
C ALA A 98 -15.44 14.94 -0.33
N PHE A 99 -14.30 14.76 0.31
CA PHE A 99 -13.12 15.63 0.25
C PHE A 99 -11.84 14.82 0.49
N TYR A 100 -10.67 15.39 0.15
CA TYR A 100 -9.39 14.76 0.43
C TYR A 100 -9.01 14.95 1.90
N GLY A 101 -9.21 13.90 2.70
CA GLY A 101 -9.07 13.94 4.16
C GLY A 101 -7.66 13.65 4.67
N GLY A 102 -6.79 13.06 3.85
CA GLY A 102 -5.39 12.80 4.21
C GLY A 102 -4.51 12.55 3.00
N ALA A 103 -3.24 12.91 3.09
CA ALA A 103 -2.27 12.69 2.01
C ALA A 103 -0.86 12.52 2.57
N THR A 104 -0.20 11.39 2.30
CA THR A 104 1.15 11.12 2.79
C THR A 104 2.06 10.61 1.67
N ALA A 105 3.24 11.21 1.53
CA ALA A 105 4.22 10.84 0.52
C ALA A 105 5.25 9.85 1.08
N CYS A 106 5.63 8.87 0.26
CA CYS A 106 6.69 7.90 0.53
C CYS A 106 7.75 8.02 -0.58
N ASP A 107 9.02 8.08 -0.21
CA ASP A 107 10.12 8.12 -1.16
C ASP A 107 10.45 6.72 -1.68
N MET A 108 10.79 6.66 -2.95
CA MET A 108 11.37 5.47 -3.56
C MET A 108 12.39 5.86 -4.63
N LEU A 109 13.29 4.94 -4.95
CA LEU A 109 14.15 5.07 -6.11
C LEU A 109 13.81 3.97 -7.10
N VAL A 110 13.84 4.31 -8.38
CA VAL A 110 13.66 3.35 -9.47
C VAL A 110 14.78 3.49 -10.48
N ASP A 111 15.50 2.40 -10.72
CA ASP A 111 16.43 2.24 -11.82
C ASP A 111 15.85 1.23 -12.81
N THR A 112 15.32 1.75 -13.91
CA THR A 112 14.65 0.92 -14.93
C THR A 112 15.65 0.18 -15.80
N GLU A 113 16.87 0.71 -15.95
CA GLU A 113 17.94 0.10 -16.74
C GLU A 113 18.51 -1.11 -15.99
N ALA A 114 18.83 -0.94 -14.70
CA ALA A 114 19.31 -2.02 -13.85
C ALA A 114 18.19 -2.94 -13.35
N ARG A 115 16.91 -2.57 -13.57
CA ARG A 115 15.73 -3.24 -13.00
C ARG A 115 15.79 -3.37 -11.47
N ARG A 116 16.34 -2.34 -10.82
CA ARG A 116 16.52 -2.26 -9.37
C ARG A 116 15.72 -1.09 -8.82
N GLY A 117 15.19 -1.25 -7.62
CA GLY A 117 14.46 -0.21 -6.94
C GLY A 117 14.74 -0.22 -5.47
N TRP A 118 14.57 0.92 -4.83
CA TRP A 118 14.69 1.07 -3.40
C TRP A 118 13.37 1.56 -2.86
N LYS A 119 12.86 0.88 -1.83
CA LYS A 119 11.73 1.36 -1.04
C LYS A 119 11.76 0.75 0.35
N LEU A 120 11.27 1.51 1.31
CA LEU A 120 11.07 1.01 2.67
C LEU A 120 9.60 0.59 2.84
N LEU A 121 9.35 -0.72 2.89
CA LEU A 121 7.98 -1.25 3.05
C LEU A 121 7.35 -0.81 4.37
N ALA A 122 8.12 -0.78 5.45
CA ALA A 122 7.64 -0.32 6.76
C ALA A 122 7.18 1.15 6.70
N ASP A 123 7.91 2.01 5.98
CA ASP A 123 7.50 3.40 5.78
C ASP A 123 6.21 3.49 4.98
N HIS A 124 6.10 2.75 3.86
CA HIS A 124 4.89 2.76 3.02
C HIS A 124 3.63 2.35 3.80
N VAL A 125 3.71 1.32 4.64
CA VAL A 125 2.57 0.87 5.46
C VAL A 125 2.23 1.90 6.54
N ASN A 126 3.23 2.50 7.19
CA ASN A 126 2.99 3.55 8.19
C ASN A 126 2.38 4.81 7.56
N ARG A 127 2.85 5.20 6.38
CA ARG A 127 2.34 6.35 5.62
C ARG A 127 0.89 6.12 5.19
N LEU A 128 0.55 4.91 4.75
CA LEU A 128 -0.83 4.52 4.47
C LEU A 128 -1.72 4.68 5.70
N ASP A 129 -1.31 4.16 6.86
CA ASP A 129 -2.05 4.33 8.14
C ASP A 129 -2.22 5.82 8.50
N TYR A 130 -1.18 6.63 8.30
CA TYR A 130 -1.24 8.07 8.57
C TYR A 130 -2.18 8.81 7.63
N ALA A 131 -2.23 8.47 6.35
CA ALA A 131 -3.18 9.07 5.41
C ALA A 131 -4.62 8.79 5.85
N ILE A 132 -4.93 7.56 6.27
CA ILE A 132 -6.26 7.16 6.76
C ILE A 132 -6.61 7.88 8.06
N LYS A 133 -5.62 8.16 8.91
CA LYS A 133 -5.77 8.97 10.11
C LYS A 133 -5.81 10.48 9.84
N ARG A 134 -6.16 10.89 8.61
CA ARG A 134 -6.33 12.28 8.19
C ARG A 134 -5.08 13.14 8.37
N ARG A 135 -3.89 12.54 8.19
CA ARG A 135 -2.63 13.28 8.27
C ARG A 135 -2.19 13.74 6.88
N PHE A 136 -1.56 14.90 6.86
CA PHE A 136 -0.91 15.46 5.68
C PHE A 136 0.60 15.44 5.94
N MET A 137 1.34 14.68 5.13
CA MET A 137 2.80 14.56 5.22
C MET A 137 3.38 14.55 3.82
N LEU A 138 3.56 15.74 3.25
CA LEU A 138 4.00 15.96 1.87
C LEU A 138 5.34 16.70 1.80
N ASP A 139 6.03 16.80 2.94
CA ASP A 139 7.30 17.53 3.09
C ASP A 139 8.44 16.96 2.23
N ASN A 140 8.34 15.68 1.88
CA ASN A 140 9.34 15.00 1.06
C ASN A 140 9.17 15.27 -0.45
N LEU A 141 8.08 15.94 -0.85
CA LEU A 141 7.84 16.33 -2.24
C LEU A 141 8.46 17.70 -2.52
N GLY A 142 9.17 17.79 -3.64
CA GLY A 142 9.65 19.07 -4.18
C GLY A 142 8.51 19.93 -4.73
N PRO A 143 8.81 21.20 -5.08
CA PRO A 143 7.80 22.15 -5.56
C PRO A 143 7.09 21.66 -6.83
N GLU A 144 7.81 21.03 -7.75
CA GLU A 144 7.23 20.47 -8.98
C GLU A 144 6.32 19.28 -8.70
N GLN A 145 6.70 18.40 -7.77
CA GLN A 145 5.90 17.24 -7.39
C GLN A 145 4.63 17.66 -6.63
N LYS A 146 4.72 18.67 -5.77
CA LYS A 146 3.55 19.26 -5.11
C LYS A 146 2.59 19.88 -6.11
N ALA A 147 3.10 20.61 -7.11
CA ALA A 147 2.29 21.18 -8.18
C ALA A 147 1.59 20.09 -9.00
N ALA A 148 2.30 19.02 -9.38
CA ALA A 148 1.74 17.88 -10.11
C ALA A 148 0.62 17.18 -9.31
N LEU A 149 0.86 16.92 -8.02
CA LEU A 149 -0.15 16.34 -7.14
C LEU A 149 -1.38 17.23 -6.99
N LYS A 150 -1.19 18.53 -6.80
CA LYS A 150 -2.29 19.51 -6.71
C LYS A 150 -3.15 19.49 -7.98
N GLN A 151 -2.53 19.54 -9.15
CA GLN A 151 -3.24 19.47 -10.43
C GLN A 151 -4.02 18.16 -10.56
N LEU A 152 -3.39 17.01 -10.25
CA LEU A 152 -4.08 15.72 -10.29
C LEU A 152 -5.32 15.67 -9.39
N LEU A 153 -5.25 16.22 -8.17
CA LEU A 153 -6.39 16.23 -7.25
C LEU A 153 -7.53 17.12 -7.75
N MET A 154 -7.20 18.30 -8.30
CA MET A 154 -8.19 19.20 -8.90
C MET A 154 -8.85 18.58 -10.14
N ASP A 155 -8.04 18.01 -11.04
CA ASP A 155 -8.50 17.38 -12.27
C ASP A 155 -9.35 16.13 -12.01
N HIS A 156 -8.99 15.36 -10.96
CA HIS A 156 -9.77 14.20 -10.57
C HIS A 156 -11.15 14.58 -10.06
N ASN A 157 -11.24 15.56 -9.14
CA ASN A 157 -12.51 16.09 -8.69
C ASN A 157 -12.37 17.48 -8.05
N GLN A 158 -12.77 18.51 -8.80
CA GLN A 158 -12.71 19.90 -8.36
C GLN A 158 -13.56 20.14 -7.10
N GLU A 159 -14.77 19.58 -7.00
CA GLU A 159 -15.60 19.76 -5.79
C GLU A 159 -14.96 19.16 -4.54
N TRP A 160 -14.29 18.02 -4.66
CA TRP A 160 -13.58 17.42 -3.52
C TRP A 160 -12.40 18.28 -3.10
N TRP A 161 -11.67 18.83 -4.07
CA TRP A 161 -10.59 19.77 -3.82
C TRP A 161 -11.07 21.04 -3.10
N ASP A 162 -12.17 21.63 -3.56
CA ASP A 162 -12.72 22.83 -2.94
C ASP A 162 -13.13 22.60 -1.48
N ARG A 163 -13.74 21.44 -1.19
CA ARG A 163 -14.11 20.99 0.16
C ARG A 163 -12.93 20.51 1.02
N SER A 164 -11.75 20.32 0.44
CA SER A 164 -10.59 19.83 1.18
C SER A 164 -10.06 20.90 2.16
N PRO A 165 -9.53 20.47 3.31
CA PRO A 165 -9.05 21.40 4.33
C PRO A 165 -7.88 22.25 3.82
N ASP A 166 -7.77 23.48 4.34
CA ASP A 166 -6.67 24.39 3.99
C ASP A 166 -5.30 23.80 4.32
N THR A 167 -5.21 22.90 5.30
CA THR A 167 -3.96 22.19 5.64
C THR A 167 -3.41 21.38 4.47
N LEU A 168 -4.27 20.73 3.67
CA LEU A 168 -3.84 20.06 2.44
C LEU A 168 -3.38 21.07 1.40
N LYS A 169 -4.16 22.13 1.21
CA LYS A 169 -3.89 23.17 0.21
C LYS A 169 -2.53 23.81 0.47
N GLN A 170 -2.27 24.20 1.73
CA GLN A 170 -0.99 24.74 2.21
C GLN A 170 0.16 23.73 2.12
N ALA A 171 -0.07 22.45 2.44
CA ALA A 171 0.97 21.42 2.31
C ALA A 171 1.44 21.26 0.84
N LEU A 172 0.55 21.57 -0.12
CA LEU A 172 0.80 21.56 -1.56
C LEU A 172 1.25 22.92 -2.11
N GLU A 173 1.28 23.97 -1.30
CA GLU A 173 1.91 25.23 -1.66
C GLU A 173 3.44 25.09 -1.56
N ALA A 174 4.13 25.71 -2.52
CA ALA A 174 5.57 25.66 -2.69
C ALA A 174 6.22 26.97 -2.22
#